data_AF-B6TCL6-F1
#
_entry.id   AF-B6TCL6-F1
#
_cell.length_a   1.000
_cell.length_b   1.000
_cell.length_c   1.000
_cell.angle_alpha   90.00
_cell.angle_beta   90.00
_cell.angle_gamma   90.00
#
_symmetry.space_group_name_H-M   'P 1'
#
loop_
_entity.id
_entity.type
_entity.pdbx_description
1 polymer ?
#
loop_
_entity_poly.entity_id
_entity_poly.type
_entity_poly.pdbx_seq_one_letter_code
_entity_poly.pdbx_strand_id
1 'polypeptide(L)'
;MGWAHPAVTMEEVLRLVRGFVDVLVLAGGRTSSGAAATWSADEIKKALRWALFFEEIFKDLLDSGQYEDSARELDAALLELTSSPEFPKGLAAVRSDLLSMARVLVMRHFLKPNTMSVENFCALLEAVAGMDIDGICASGAHNACQEYAESILNMNTSCFAQTMNACDGGLPTSSYDLRAESTGHSWIIVKEFQKTLDSASCGRLADRGLETFLNSVKRNILENGSNKPCVPAIPKTSQMIDEFLMWKQWRAKCLSYLLDQRTIRVLSGASLIFKAPKEQWMKVFEPLKSIEETCHSGLVETMELCLLGSITRRWNTLIEGFISHTFCSIPISKKHADLHQCLHRTFQDKFQDEYLNLEEKDILDYARQTLERKPSVLWLLPPVLTAAAIPPQSSLFQIYLAQIDKQIHEAAPADRKCSCRGDEIDRHGNCEITERIQCLYAFHIQQLSYNGSIMA
;
A
#
# COMPACT_ATOMS: atom_id res chain seq x y z
N MET A 1 -24.89 -11.08 44.19
CA MET A 1 -23.86 -11.42 43.20
C MET A 1 -24.54 -11.32 41.86
N GLY A 2 -24.31 -10.23 41.14
CA GLY A 2 -24.78 -9.99 39.77
C GLY A 2 -23.83 -10.55 38.70
N TRP A 3 -22.61 -10.93 39.07
CA TRP A 3 -21.67 -11.65 38.24
C TRP A 3 -22.13 -13.08 38.01
N ALA A 4 -22.36 -13.42 36.74
CA ALA A 4 -22.99 -14.68 36.36
C ALA A 4 -22.18 -15.50 35.32
N HIS A 5 -20.91 -15.17 35.07
CA HIS A 5 -20.10 -15.92 34.11
C HIS A 5 -19.82 -17.35 34.63
N PRO A 6 -20.11 -18.41 33.85
CA PRO A 6 -20.12 -19.79 34.35
C PRO A 6 -18.72 -20.37 34.58
N ALA A 7 -17.71 -19.88 33.89
CA ALA A 7 -16.36 -20.46 33.87
C ALA A 7 -15.27 -19.57 34.51
N VAL A 8 -15.59 -18.32 34.85
CA VAL A 8 -14.60 -17.34 35.31
C VAL A 8 -15.20 -16.53 36.45
N THR A 9 -14.48 -16.44 37.55
CA THR A 9 -14.91 -15.68 38.73
C THR A 9 -14.54 -14.20 38.61
N MET A 10 -15.30 -13.33 39.29
CA MET A 10 -15.00 -11.89 39.36
C MET A 10 -13.56 -11.60 39.85
N GLU A 11 -13.07 -12.36 40.84
CA GLU A 11 -11.73 -12.18 41.39
C GLU A 11 -10.64 -12.51 40.36
N GLU A 12 -10.84 -13.55 39.54
CA GLU A 12 -9.94 -13.88 38.44
C GLU A 12 -9.89 -12.80 37.38
N VAL A 13 -11.05 -12.24 36.99
CA VAL A 13 -11.11 -11.11 36.04
C VAL A 13 -10.32 -9.92 36.57
N LEU A 14 -10.55 -9.50 37.82
CA LEU A 14 -9.86 -8.36 38.42
C LEU A 14 -8.34 -8.57 38.52
N ARG A 15 -7.89 -9.80 38.81
CA ARG A 15 -6.47 -10.16 38.83
C ARG A 15 -5.85 -10.04 37.44
N LEU A 16 -6.55 -10.52 36.41
CA LEU A 16 -6.10 -10.42 35.03
C LEU A 16 -6.09 -8.98 34.53
N VAL A 17 -7.02 -8.14 34.95
CA VAL A 17 -7.06 -6.71 34.59
C VAL A 17 -5.79 -5.99 35.05
N ARG A 18 -5.27 -6.29 36.25
CA ARG A 18 -4.00 -5.70 36.72
C ARG A 18 -2.84 -6.01 35.77
N GLY A 19 -2.67 -7.28 35.41
CA GLY A 19 -1.61 -7.68 34.48
C GLY A 19 -1.83 -7.15 33.06
N PHE A 20 -3.08 -7.03 32.62
CA PHE A 20 -3.42 -6.42 31.33
C PHE A 20 -3.06 -4.94 31.28
N VAL A 21 -3.28 -4.21 32.38
CA VAL A 21 -2.87 -2.81 32.53
C VAL A 21 -1.35 -2.67 32.42
N ASP A 22 -0.58 -3.57 33.04
CA ASP A 22 0.89 -3.58 32.91
C ASP A 22 1.32 -3.77 31.45
N VAL A 23 0.67 -4.67 30.72
CA VAL A 23 0.91 -4.88 29.28
C VAL A 23 0.59 -3.62 28.47
N LEU A 24 -0.51 -2.92 28.74
CA LEU A 24 -0.86 -1.67 28.05
C LEU A 24 0.16 -0.56 28.33
N VAL A 25 0.67 -0.47 29.56
CA VAL A 25 1.73 0.48 29.93
C VAL A 25 3.01 0.19 29.14
N LEU A 26 3.46 -1.08 29.10
CA LEU A 26 4.65 -1.48 28.36
C LEU A 26 4.48 -1.35 26.83
N ALA A 27 3.28 -1.60 26.32
CA ALA A 27 2.93 -1.41 24.91
C ALA A 27 3.00 0.07 24.49
N GLY A 28 2.94 0.99 25.46
CA GLY A 28 3.29 2.41 25.29
C GLY A 28 4.77 2.68 24.97
N GLY A 29 5.58 1.66 24.71
CA GLY A 29 6.90 1.76 24.10
C GLY A 29 8.02 2.19 25.03
N ARG A 30 7.81 2.15 26.35
CA ARG A 30 8.86 2.41 27.34
C ARG A 30 8.92 1.28 28.37
N THR A 31 10.12 0.81 28.65
CA THR A 31 10.37 -0.12 29.76
C THR A 31 10.38 0.63 31.09
N SER A 32 10.40 -0.10 32.20
CA SER A 32 10.55 0.48 33.55
C SER A 32 11.84 1.31 33.74
N SER A 33 12.86 1.10 32.90
CA SER A 33 14.09 1.90 32.87
C SER A 33 14.01 3.17 32.00
N GLY A 34 12.87 3.41 31.34
CA GLY A 34 12.68 4.53 30.41
C GLY A 34 13.30 4.32 29.02
N ALA A 35 13.93 3.18 28.77
CA ALA A 35 14.39 2.80 27.44
C ALA A 35 13.22 2.50 26.50
N ALA A 36 13.44 2.58 25.19
CA ALA A 36 12.44 2.15 24.22
C ALA A 36 12.18 0.65 24.38
N ALA A 37 10.92 0.25 24.52
CA ALA A 37 10.55 -1.15 24.59
C ALA A 37 10.57 -1.77 23.18
N THR A 38 11.23 -2.90 23.03
CA THR A 38 11.22 -3.72 21.81
C THR A 38 10.38 -4.96 22.04
N TRP A 39 9.48 -5.26 21.13
CA TRP A 39 8.54 -6.36 21.22
C TRP A 39 8.75 -7.36 20.09
N SER A 40 8.73 -8.65 20.43
CA SER A 40 8.64 -9.73 19.46
C SER A 40 7.20 -10.01 19.05
N ALA A 41 7.01 -10.61 17.88
CA ALA A 41 5.68 -10.99 17.40
C ALA A 41 4.96 -11.92 18.40
N ASP A 42 5.68 -12.87 19.02
CA ASP A 42 5.09 -13.80 19.99
C ASP A 42 4.62 -13.12 21.28
N GLU A 43 5.33 -12.09 21.75
CA GLU A 43 4.89 -11.30 22.91
C GLU A 43 3.63 -10.49 22.59
N ILE A 44 3.56 -9.93 21.39
CA ILE A 44 2.37 -9.21 20.92
C ILE A 44 1.18 -10.17 20.74
N LYS A 45 1.41 -11.38 20.21
CA LYS A 45 0.37 -12.43 20.14
C LYS A 45 -0.18 -12.76 21.52
N LYS A 46 0.68 -12.88 22.53
CA LYS A 46 0.23 -13.11 23.92
C LYS A 46 -0.62 -11.95 24.44
N ALA A 47 -0.21 -10.70 24.21
CA ALA A 47 -0.99 -9.52 24.59
C ALA A 47 -2.37 -9.50 23.91
N LEU A 48 -2.43 -9.82 22.61
CA LEU A 48 -3.68 -9.88 21.85
C LEU A 48 -4.58 -11.05 22.28
N ARG A 49 -4.02 -12.21 22.61
CA ARG A 49 -4.79 -13.34 23.19
C ARG A 49 -5.38 -12.99 24.54
N TRP A 50 -4.63 -12.26 25.37
CA TRP A 50 -5.14 -11.78 26.65
C TRP A 50 -6.29 -10.78 26.47
N ALA A 51 -6.19 -9.89 25.48
CA ALA A 51 -7.28 -9.01 25.10
C ALA A 51 -8.51 -9.77 24.57
N LEU A 52 -8.30 -10.76 23.69
CA LEU A 52 -9.38 -11.61 23.15
C LEU A 52 -10.17 -12.30 24.25
N PHE A 53 -9.48 -12.83 25.28
CA PHE A 53 -10.13 -13.45 26.44
C PHE A 53 -11.14 -12.52 27.15
N PHE A 54 -10.81 -11.23 27.33
CA PHE A 54 -11.76 -10.30 27.94
C PHE A 54 -12.99 -10.10 27.05
N GLU A 55 -12.79 -9.91 25.75
CA GLU A 55 -13.90 -9.74 24.80
C GLU A 55 -14.80 -10.98 24.74
N GLU A 56 -14.23 -12.19 24.82
CA GLU A 56 -14.98 -13.45 24.87
C GLU A 56 -15.85 -13.55 26.14
N ILE A 57 -15.33 -13.19 27.32
CA ILE A 57 -16.13 -13.15 28.55
C ILE A 57 -17.36 -12.24 28.38
N PHE A 58 -17.18 -11.04 27.83
CA PHE A 58 -18.30 -10.11 27.66
C PHE A 58 -19.28 -10.59 26.59
N LYS A 59 -18.79 -11.26 25.55
CA LYS A 59 -19.63 -11.91 24.55
C LYS A 59 -20.48 -13.02 25.18
N ASP A 60 -19.89 -13.90 25.99
CA ASP A 60 -20.60 -14.99 26.68
C ASP A 60 -21.67 -14.44 27.65
N LEU A 61 -21.36 -13.34 28.35
CA LEU A 61 -22.32 -12.64 29.22
C LEU A 61 -23.47 -12.00 28.43
N LEU A 62 -23.20 -11.47 27.23
CA LEU A 62 -24.22 -10.93 26.33
C LEU A 62 -25.12 -12.05 25.80
N ASP A 63 -24.53 -13.13 25.31
CA ASP A 63 -25.24 -14.28 24.72
C ASP A 63 -26.11 -15.00 25.76
N SER A 64 -25.70 -14.98 27.03
CA SER A 64 -26.48 -15.51 28.17
C SER A 64 -27.50 -14.52 28.77
N GLY A 65 -27.56 -13.28 28.27
CA GLY A 65 -28.47 -12.24 28.76
C GLY A 65 -28.14 -11.70 30.15
N GLN A 66 -26.96 -11.98 30.69
CA GLN A 66 -26.51 -11.57 32.03
C GLN A 66 -25.58 -10.35 32.03
N TYR A 67 -25.31 -9.78 30.85
CA TYR A 67 -24.33 -8.71 30.67
C TYR A 67 -24.56 -7.49 31.56
N GLU A 68 -25.77 -6.93 31.60
CA GLU A 68 -26.02 -5.65 32.27
C GLU A 68 -25.70 -5.69 33.78
N ASP A 69 -26.13 -6.74 34.48
CA ASP A 69 -25.88 -6.87 35.92
C ASP A 69 -24.43 -7.25 36.22
N SER A 70 -23.81 -8.12 35.39
CA SER A 70 -22.40 -8.49 35.52
C SER A 70 -21.45 -7.33 35.20
N ALA A 71 -21.75 -6.54 34.17
CA ALA A 71 -20.97 -5.37 33.78
C ALA A 71 -21.05 -4.26 34.84
N ARG A 72 -22.23 -4.02 35.41
CA ARG A 72 -22.42 -3.05 36.49
C ARG A 72 -21.63 -3.42 37.75
N GLU A 73 -21.63 -4.69 38.13
CA GLU A 73 -20.84 -5.16 39.28
C GLU A 73 -19.34 -5.10 39.00
N LEU A 74 -18.90 -5.49 37.79
CA LEU A 74 -17.50 -5.38 37.38
C LEU A 74 -17.03 -3.91 37.39
N ASP A 75 -17.82 -2.99 36.84
CA ASP A 75 -17.49 -1.56 36.84
C ASP A 75 -17.33 -1.00 38.25
N ALA A 76 -18.17 -1.42 39.20
CA ALA A 76 -18.04 -1.02 40.60
C ALA A 76 -16.73 -1.56 41.20
N ALA A 77 -16.39 -2.82 40.94
CA ALA A 77 -15.15 -3.41 41.42
C ALA A 77 -13.90 -2.80 40.75
N LEU A 78 -13.98 -2.44 39.47
CA LEU A 78 -12.93 -1.73 38.74
C LEU A 78 -12.73 -0.31 39.29
N LEU A 79 -13.78 0.38 39.69
CA LEU A 79 -13.68 1.70 40.32
C LEU A 79 -12.88 1.66 41.63
N GLU A 80 -13.10 0.63 42.46
CA GLU A 80 -12.31 0.40 43.67
C GLU A 80 -10.85 0.07 43.32
N LEU A 81 -10.63 -0.74 42.29
CA LEU A 81 -9.30 -1.10 41.81
C LEU A 81 -8.51 0.12 41.30
N THR A 82 -9.14 1.00 40.51
CA THR A 82 -8.52 2.18 39.90
C THR A 82 -8.32 3.32 40.90
N SER A 83 -9.04 3.29 42.04
CA SER A 83 -8.88 4.26 43.13
C SER A 83 -7.59 4.07 43.94
N SER A 84 -6.88 2.95 43.74
CA SER A 84 -5.56 2.73 44.35
C SER A 84 -4.54 3.78 43.89
N PRO A 85 -3.75 4.37 44.80
CA PRO A 85 -2.71 5.35 44.44
C PRO A 85 -1.60 4.77 43.54
N GLU A 86 -1.44 3.45 43.54
CA GLU A 86 -0.46 2.72 42.73
C GLU A 86 -0.97 2.43 41.30
N PHE A 87 -2.25 2.68 41.02
CA PHE A 87 -2.83 2.40 39.72
C PHE A 87 -2.41 3.46 38.66
N PRO A 88 -2.02 3.05 37.43
CA PRO A 88 -1.64 3.99 36.38
C PRO A 88 -2.77 4.99 36.05
N LYS A 89 -2.55 6.28 36.36
CA LYS A 89 -3.56 7.34 36.18
C LYS A 89 -4.08 7.49 34.75
N GLY A 90 -3.24 7.18 33.75
CA GLY A 90 -3.63 7.18 32.34
C GLY A 90 -4.64 6.09 31.96
N LEU A 91 -4.89 5.14 32.85
CA LEU A 91 -5.83 4.03 32.68
C LEU A 91 -6.90 4.02 33.80
N ALA A 92 -7.03 5.09 34.57
CA ALA A 92 -8.01 5.16 35.68
C ALA A 92 -9.48 5.05 35.23
N ALA A 93 -9.74 5.19 33.92
CA ALA A 93 -11.06 5.04 33.31
C ALA A 93 -11.35 3.62 32.79
N VAL A 94 -10.53 2.60 33.12
CA VAL A 94 -10.78 1.21 32.73
C VAL A 94 -12.11 0.73 33.31
N ARG A 95 -13.01 0.30 32.42
CA ARG A 95 -14.37 -0.17 32.69
C ARG A 95 -14.71 -1.33 31.76
N SER A 96 -15.84 -1.99 31.99
CA SER A 96 -16.33 -3.13 31.21
C SER A 96 -16.52 -2.81 29.72
N ASP A 97 -16.94 -1.59 29.38
CA ASP A 97 -17.02 -1.10 28.00
C ASP A 97 -15.64 -1.08 27.31
N LEU A 98 -14.63 -0.59 28.02
CA LEU A 98 -13.26 -0.53 27.53
C LEU A 98 -12.68 -1.94 27.35
N LEU A 99 -12.88 -2.82 28.34
CA LEU A 99 -12.41 -4.21 28.29
C LEU A 99 -13.16 -5.03 27.22
N SER A 100 -14.40 -4.69 26.90
CA SER A 100 -15.14 -5.30 25.77
C SER A 100 -14.57 -4.93 24.39
N MET A 101 -13.60 -4.00 24.35
CA MET A 101 -12.83 -3.62 23.16
C MET A 101 -11.32 -3.78 23.38
N ALA A 102 -10.91 -4.72 24.24
CA ALA A 102 -9.51 -4.85 24.67
C ALA A 102 -8.51 -4.99 23.50
N ARG A 103 -8.85 -5.66 22.39
CA ARG A 103 -7.94 -5.79 21.24
C ARG A 103 -7.67 -4.43 20.59
N VAL A 104 -8.69 -3.58 20.50
CA VAL A 104 -8.56 -2.21 20.00
C VAL A 104 -7.61 -1.40 20.90
N LEU A 105 -7.73 -1.55 22.22
CA LEU A 105 -6.86 -0.85 23.17
C LEU A 105 -5.39 -1.24 23.01
N VAL A 106 -5.10 -2.55 22.91
CA VAL A 106 -3.74 -3.06 22.72
C VAL A 106 -3.15 -2.50 21.42
N MET A 107 -3.89 -2.59 20.31
CA MET A 107 -3.42 -2.09 19.02
C MET A 107 -3.18 -0.58 19.04
N ARG A 108 -4.08 0.21 19.65
CA ARG A 108 -3.87 1.66 19.85
C ARG A 108 -2.59 1.97 20.61
N HIS A 109 -2.25 1.19 21.64
CA HIS A 109 -1.05 1.43 22.42
C HIS A 109 0.22 1.18 21.62
N PHE A 110 0.26 0.09 20.83
CA PHE A 110 1.38 -0.19 19.94
C PHE A 110 1.50 0.81 18.78
N LEU A 111 0.38 1.39 18.33
CA LEU A 111 0.34 2.36 17.23
C LEU A 111 0.56 3.82 17.66
N LYS A 112 0.87 4.10 18.94
CA LYS A 112 1.10 5.48 19.41
C LYS A 112 2.26 6.15 18.62
N PRO A 113 2.03 7.30 17.96
CA PRO A 113 3.02 7.91 17.06
C PRO A 113 4.39 8.21 17.68
N ASN A 114 4.41 8.57 18.97
CA ASN A 114 5.63 8.99 19.67
C ASN A 114 6.49 7.82 20.15
N THR A 115 5.99 6.59 20.05
CA THR A 115 6.58 5.39 20.66
C THR A 115 6.68 4.22 19.68
N MET A 116 6.08 4.34 18.50
CA MET A 116 6.11 3.32 17.45
C MET A 116 7.45 3.33 16.71
N SER A 117 8.17 2.21 16.76
CA SER A 117 9.37 1.96 15.94
C SER A 117 9.02 1.05 14.75
N VAL A 118 9.94 0.99 13.77
CA VAL A 118 9.82 0.11 12.60
C VAL A 118 9.75 -1.36 13.06
N GLU A 119 10.58 -1.76 14.01
CA GLU A 119 10.67 -3.12 14.54
C GLU A 119 9.39 -3.52 15.26
N ASN A 120 8.88 -2.67 16.16
CA ASN A 120 7.63 -2.95 16.88
C ASN A 120 6.43 -2.98 15.93
N PHE A 121 6.41 -2.13 14.91
CA PHE A 121 5.37 -2.15 13.89
C PHE A 121 5.43 -3.44 13.06
N CYS A 122 6.62 -3.91 12.67
CA CYS A 122 6.78 -5.20 12.00
C CYS A 122 6.30 -6.36 12.86
N ALA A 123 6.72 -6.40 14.13
CA ALA A 123 6.31 -7.42 15.09
C ALA A 123 4.79 -7.43 15.30
N LEU A 124 4.16 -6.25 15.33
CA LEU A 124 2.71 -6.12 15.43
C LEU A 124 2.01 -6.69 14.19
N LEU A 125 2.46 -6.34 12.98
CA LEU A 125 1.91 -6.88 11.74
C LEU A 125 2.07 -8.40 11.66
N GLU A 126 3.23 -8.92 12.03
CA GLU A 126 3.52 -10.35 12.08
C GLU A 126 2.61 -11.09 13.07
N ALA A 127 2.43 -10.52 14.27
CA ALA A 127 1.55 -11.08 15.28
C ALA A 127 0.10 -11.15 14.79
N VAL A 128 -0.40 -10.05 14.22
CA VAL A 128 -1.77 -9.92 13.72
C VAL A 128 -2.04 -10.88 12.56
N ALA A 129 -1.16 -10.91 11.55
CA ALA A 129 -1.29 -11.83 10.43
C ALA A 129 -1.23 -13.29 10.90
N GLY A 130 -0.29 -13.61 11.80
CA GLY A 130 -0.17 -14.95 12.37
C GLY A 130 -1.44 -15.39 13.10
N MET A 131 -2.04 -14.52 13.92
CA MET A 131 -3.27 -14.86 14.66
C MET A 131 -4.48 -15.06 13.74
N ASP A 132 -4.61 -14.27 12.68
CA ASP A 132 -5.70 -14.42 11.72
C ASP A 132 -5.55 -15.71 10.90
N ILE A 133 -4.33 -16.04 10.47
CA ILE A 133 -4.02 -17.30 9.79
C ILE A 133 -4.30 -18.49 10.72
N ASP A 134 -3.85 -18.43 11.98
CA ASP A 134 -4.12 -19.47 12.99
C ASP A 134 -5.63 -19.69 13.17
N GLY A 135 -6.42 -18.60 13.21
CA GLY A 135 -7.88 -18.64 13.30
C GLY A 135 -8.53 -19.31 12.08
N ILE A 136 -8.06 -18.99 10.88
CA ILE A 136 -8.52 -19.63 9.64
C ILE A 136 -8.13 -21.12 9.64
N CYS A 137 -6.90 -21.48 10.03
CA CYS A 137 -6.48 -22.88 10.18
C CYS A 137 -7.39 -23.66 11.14
N ALA A 138 -7.75 -23.07 12.29
CA ALA A 138 -8.62 -23.69 13.28
C ALA A 138 -10.04 -23.96 12.75
N SER A 139 -10.47 -23.24 11.72
CA SER A 139 -11.78 -23.43 11.06
C SER A 139 -11.83 -24.60 10.06
N GLY A 140 -10.70 -25.30 9.85
CA GLY A 140 -10.61 -26.46 8.95
C GLY A 140 -10.17 -26.14 7.52
N ALA A 141 -9.75 -24.90 7.25
CA ALA A 141 -9.25 -24.47 5.95
C ALA A 141 -7.95 -25.18 5.55
N HIS A 142 -7.91 -25.75 4.34
CA HIS A 142 -6.72 -26.43 3.81
C HIS A 142 -5.62 -25.45 3.34
N ASN A 143 -5.95 -24.18 3.07
CA ASN A 143 -5.02 -23.15 2.58
C ASN A 143 -5.19 -21.81 3.32
N ALA A 144 -5.04 -21.80 4.65
CA ALA A 144 -5.30 -20.63 5.49
C ALA A 144 -4.53 -19.35 5.10
N CYS A 145 -3.29 -19.47 4.61
CA CYS A 145 -2.53 -18.32 4.11
C CYS A 145 -3.17 -17.68 2.87
N GLN A 146 -3.77 -18.49 1.99
CA GLN A 146 -4.45 -18.01 0.78
C GLN A 146 -5.75 -17.30 1.16
N GLU A 147 -6.56 -17.92 2.01
CA GLU A 147 -7.81 -17.33 2.50
C GLU A 147 -7.56 -16.04 3.28
N TYR A 148 -6.47 -15.99 4.06
CA TYR A 148 -6.03 -14.76 4.71
C TYR A 148 -5.69 -13.67 3.68
N ALA A 149 -4.89 -14.00 2.66
CA ALA A 149 -4.52 -13.04 1.62
C ALA A 149 -5.76 -12.51 0.85
N GLU A 150 -6.69 -13.39 0.49
CA GLU A 150 -7.96 -13.04 -0.14
C GLU A 150 -8.83 -12.15 0.76
N SER A 151 -8.88 -12.45 2.07
CA SER A 151 -9.57 -11.63 3.06
C SER A 151 -9.00 -10.21 3.13
N ILE A 152 -7.68 -10.04 3.19
CA ILE A 152 -7.01 -8.73 3.20
C ILE A 152 -7.26 -7.95 1.89
N LEU A 153 -7.30 -8.64 0.75
CA LEU A 153 -7.60 -8.02 -0.54
C LEU A 153 -9.04 -7.49 -0.59
N ASN A 154 -10.01 -8.29 -0.14
CA ASN A 154 -11.43 -7.90 -0.04
C ASN A 154 -11.67 -6.81 1.01
N MET A 155 -10.78 -6.72 2.00
CA MET A 155 -10.79 -5.66 3.00
C MET A 155 -10.52 -4.28 2.41
N ASN A 156 -9.57 -4.19 1.47
CA ASN A 156 -9.24 -2.93 0.81
C ASN A 156 -10.41 -2.38 -0.02
N THR A 157 -11.19 -3.25 -0.70
CA THR A 157 -12.31 -2.81 -1.54
C THR A 157 -13.47 -2.21 -0.74
N SER A 158 -13.76 -2.73 0.46
CA SER A 158 -14.83 -2.21 1.33
C SER A 158 -14.42 -0.95 2.12
N CYS A 159 -13.17 -0.88 2.57
CA CYS A 159 -12.66 0.28 3.31
C CYS A 159 -12.55 1.55 2.43
N PHE A 160 -12.26 1.38 1.14
CA PHE A 160 -12.32 2.46 0.13
C PHE A 160 -13.76 2.89 -0.23
N ALA A 161 -14.73 1.97 -0.22
CA ALA A 161 -16.13 2.31 -0.47
C ALA A 161 -16.74 3.19 0.65
N GLN A 162 -16.36 2.95 1.90
CA GLN A 162 -16.80 3.76 3.04
C GLN A 162 -16.20 5.17 3.06
N THR A 163 -14.98 5.35 2.55
CA THR A 163 -14.32 6.67 2.48
C THR A 163 -14.88 7.57 1.39
N MET A 164 -15.38 7.01 0.27
CA MET A 164 -16.10 7.81 -0.75
C MET A 164 -17.50 8.27 -0.28
N ASN A 165 -18.16 7.51 0.59
CA ASN A 165 -19.50 7.85 1.10
C ASN A 165 -19.49 8.74 2.35
N ALA A 166 -18.32 9.01 2.94
CA ALA A 166 -18.19 9.82 4.17
C ALA A 166 -18.07 11.35 3.91
N CYS A 167 -18.27 11.80 2.67
CA CYS A 167 -18.37 13.23 2.36
C CYS A 167 -19.77 13.83 2.59
N ASP A 168 -20.74 13.04 3.05
CA ASP A 168 -22.06 13.56 3.43
C ASP A 168 -22.28 13.49 4.94
N GLY A 169 -22.65 14.62 5.53
CA GLY A 169 -22.57 14.89 6.95
C GLY A 169 -23.45 13.97 7.80
N GLY A 170 -22.82 13.26 8.73
CA GLY A 170 -23.51 12.54 9.80
C GLY A 170 -22.54 12.00 10.83
N LEU A 171 -22.57 12.57 12.04
CA LEU A 171 -21.84 12.06 13.20
C LEU A 171 -22.36 10.63 13.51
N PRO A 172 -21.51 9.58 13.62
CA PRO A 172 -22.00 8.25 13.97
C PRO A 172 -22.43 8.29 15.44
N THR A 173 -23.74 8.35 15.64
CA THR A 173 -24.37 8.40 16.96
C THR A 173 -24.95 7.02 17.27
N SER A 174 -24.10 6.03 17.56
CA SER A 174 -24.42 4.96 18.51
C SER A 174 -23.18 4.10 18.78
N SER A 175 -22.95 3.75 20.05
CA SER A 175 -21.89 2.84 20.49
C SER A 175 -22.23 1.36 20.28
N TYR A 176 -23.30 1.06 19.54
CA TYR A 176 -23.84 -0.30 19.39
C TYR A 176 -23.42 -1.00 18.08
N ASP A 177 -23.01 -0.27 17.05
CA ASP A 177 -22.60 -0.87 15.74
C ASP A 177 -21.18 -1.46 15.72
N LEU A 178 -20.47 -1.43 16.85
CA LEU A 178 -19.13 -2.03 17.00
C LEU A 178 -19.17 -3.42 17.67
N ARG A 179 -20.33 -3.89 18.10
CA ARG A 179 -20.45 -5.17 18.83
C ARG A 179 -20.94 -6.30 17.91
N ALA A 180 -20.07 -7.30 17.82
CA ALA A 180 -20.34 -8.67 17.37
C ALA A 180 -20.58 -8.92 15.87
N GLU A 181 -19.54 -8.70 15.05
CA GLU A 181 -19.19 -9.65 13.99
C GLU A 181 -17.69 -9.89 14.06
N SER A 182 -17.26 -11.15 13.95
CA SER A 182 -15.88 -11.65 14.07
C SER A 182 -14.90 -10.89 13.18
N THR A 183 -14.47 -9.72 13.64
CA THR A 183 -13.57 -8.86 12.90
C THR A 183 -12.16 -9.31 13.19
N GLY A 184 -11.48 -9.84 12.16
CA GLY A 184 -10.10 -10.30 12.26
C GLY A 184 -9.18 -9.22 12.82
N HIS A 185 -8.06 -9.64 13.43
CA HIS A 185 -7.08 -8.74 14.03
C HIS A 185 -6.57 -7.73 12.99
N SER A 186 -6.42 -8.17 11.74
CA SER A 186 -6.02 -7.34 10.61
C SER A 186 -7.03 -6.26 10.27
N TRP A 187 -8.32 -6.49 10.53
CA TRP A 187 -9.34 -5.46 10.39
C TRP A 187 -9.16 -4.34 11.39
N ILE A 188 -8.98 -4.72 12.66
CA ILE A 188 -8.83 -3.78 13.76
C ILE A 188 -7.60 -2.90 13.55
N ILE A 189 -6.46 -3.50 13.19
CA ILE A 189 -5.21 -2.75 13.01
C ILE A 189 -5.31 -1.76 11.85
N VAL A 190 -5.90 -2.14 10.72
CA VAL A 190 -6.05 -1.22 9.57
C VAL A 190 -6.91 -0.03 9.95
N LYS A 191 -8.04 -0.26 10.61
CA LYS A 191 -8.96 0.81 11.04
C LYS A 191 -8.30 1.76 12.03
N GLU A 192 -7.58 1.24 13.02
CA GLU A 192 -6.89 2.07 14.01
C GLU A 192 -5.64 2.75 13.44
N PHE A 193 -4.95 2.11 12.50
CA PHE A 193 -3.84 2.71 11.78
C PHE A 193 -4.29 3.89 10.91
N GLN A 194 -5.40 3.75 10.18
CA GLN A 194 -6.02 4.84 9.40
C GLN A 194 -6.37 6.05 10.26
N LYS A 195 -6.94 5.85 11.45
CA LYS A 195 -7.21 6.96 12.40
C LYS A 195 -5.95 7.67 12.89
N THR A 196 -4.80 6.99 12.83
CA THR A 196 -3.51 7.49 13.34
C THR A 196 -2.64 8.09 12.22
N LEU A 197 -3.00 7.84 10.96
CA LEU A 197 -2.31 8.28 9.73
C LEU A 197 -2.45 9.78 9.44
N ASP A 198 -3.37 10.49 10.10
CA ASP A 198 -3.50 11.96 10.00
C ASP A 198 -2.25 12.73 10.48
N SER A 199 -1.21 12.03 10.96
CA SER A 199 0.08 12.59 11.34
C SER A 199 1.18 12.26 10.32
N ALA A 200 1.86 13.28 9.79
CA ALA A 200 2.88 13.18 8.73
C ALA A 200 4.11 12.29 9.08
N SER A 201 4.28 11.88 10.34
CA SER A 201 5.32 10.96 10.79
C SER A 201 4.97 9.48 10.55
N CYS A 202 3.68 9.12 10.54
CA CYS A 202 3.24 7.73 10.50
C CYS A 202 3.41 7.07 9.12
N GLY A 203 3.19 7.81 8.01
CA GLY A 203 3.35 7.27 6.66
C GLY A 203 4.76 6.77 6.35
N ARG A 204 5.80 7.54 6.70
CA ARG A 204 7.21 7.15 6.47
C ARG A 204 7.69 6.00 7.35
N LEU A 205 7.05 5.78 8.51
CA LEU A 205 7.30 4.62 9.36
C LEU A 205 6.57 3.39 8.81
N ALA A 206 5.35 3.58 8.28
CA ALA A 206 4.59 2.54 7.61
C ALA A 206 5.37 1.94 6.43
N ASP A 207 5.89 2.80 5.54
CA ASP A 207 6.61 2.36 4.34
C ASP A 207 7.84 1.52 4.72
N ARG A 208 8.66 2.03 5.64
CA ARG A 208 9.87 1.32 6.11
C ARG A 208 9.54 0.04 6.87
N GLY A 209 8.49 0.05 7.68
CA GLY A 209 8.01 -1.11 8.42
C GLY A 209 7.47 -2.20 7.51
N LEU A 210 6.62 -1.85 6.56
CA LEU A 210 6.08 -2.80 5.58
C LEU A 210 7.17 -3.41 4.70
N GLU A 211 8.14 -2.61 4.26
CA GLU A 211 9.31 -3.11 3.52
C GLU A 211 10.13 -4.10 4.36
N THR A 212 10.38 -3.77 5.63
CA THR A 212 11.13 -4.64 6.55
C THR A 212 10.38 -5.95 6.83
N PHE A 213 9.08 -5.86 7.09
CA PHE A 213 8.21 -7.03 7.28
C PHE A 213 8.21 -7.92 6.04
N LEU A 214 8.05 -7.33 4.85
CA LEU A 214 8.08 -8.05 3.58
C LEU A 214 9.41 -8.79 3.37
N ASN A 215 10.53 -8.14 3.67
CA ASN A 215 11.86 -8.74 3.56
C ASN A 215 12.04 -9.88 4.57
N SER A 216 11.49 -9.76 5.77
CA SER A 216 11.51 -10.82 6.80
C SER A 216 10.70 -12.05 6.36
N VAL A 217 9.49 -11.84 5.82
CA VAL A 217 8.64 -12.91 5.28
C VAL A 217 9.35 -13.63 4.13
N LYS A 218 9.93 -12.89 3.17
CA LYS A 218 10.70 -13.47 2.05
C LYS A 218 11.86 -14.34 2.53
N ARG A 219 12.61 -13.88 3.55
CA ARG A 219 13.74 -14.62 4.12
C ARG A 219 13.28 -15.92 4.82
N ASN A 220 12.21 -15.87 5.59
CA ASN A 220 11.66 -17.05 6.30
C ASN A 220 11.12 -18.11 5.32
N ILE A 221 10.54 -17.70 4.19
CA ILE A 221 10.12 -18.63 3.11
C ILE A 221 11.34 -19.32 2.47
N LEU A 222 12.44 -18.59 2.29
CA LEU A 222 13.68 -19.11 1.70
C LEU A 222 14.43 -20.07 2.63
N GLU A 223 14.46 -19.77 3.94
CA GLU A 223 15.21 -20.54 4.95
C GLU A 223 14.53 -21.86 5.35
N ASN A 224 13.20 -21.96 5.30
CA ASN A 224 12.48 -23.22 5.58
C ASN A 224 12.59 -24.29 4.47
N GLY A 225 13.30 -24.01 3.37
CA GLY A 225 13.50 -24.94 2.25
C GLY A 225 14.59 -26.00 2.46
N SER A 226 15.24 -26.08 3.63
CA SER A 226 16.46 -26.88 3.81
C SER A 226 16.27 -28.32 4.33
N ASN A 227 15.21 -29.04 3.97
CA ASN A 227 15.14 -30.49 4.20
C ASN A 227 14.49 -31.27 3.04
N LYS A 228 15.37 -31.95 2.28
CA LYS A 228 15.18 -32.92 1.18
C LYS A 228 14.52 -32.41 -0.13
N PRO A 229 15.14 -32.69 -1.30
CA PRO A 229 14.62 -32.30 -2.60
C PRO A 229 13.52 -33.28 -3.02
N CYS A 230 12.30 -33.02 -2.60
CA CYS A 230 11.15 -33.42 -3.42
C CYS A 230 10.76 -32.16 -4.17
N VAL A 231 10.91 -32.14 -5.50
CA VAL A 231 10.41 -31.05 -6.35
C VAL A 231 8.95 -30.80 -5.98
N PRO A 232 8.59 -29.73 -5.28
CA PRO A 232 7.19 -29.39 -5.11
C PRO A 232 6.84 -28.65 -6.40
N ALA A 233 5.81 -29.12 -7.11
CA ALA A 233 5.14 -28.27 -8.07
C ALA A 233 4.79 -26.98 -7.32
N ILE A 234 5.41 -25.86 -7.70
CA ILE A 234 5.14 -24.54 -7.11
C ILE A 234 3.62 -24.37 -7.15
N PRO A 235 2.93 -24.29 -6.00
CA PRO A 235 1.49 -24.08 -6.01
C PRO A 235 1.24 -22.76 -6.71
N LYS A 236 0.32 -22.73 -7.69
CA LYS A 236 -0.07 -21.51 -8.44
C LYS A 236 -0.36 -20.31 -7.51
N THR A 237 -0.77 -20.60 -6.27
CA THR A 237 -0.99 -19.64 -5.19
C THR A 237 0.27 -18.91 -4.71
N SER A 238 1.43 -19.58 -4.59
CA SER A 238 2.71 -18.95 -4.20
C SER A 238 3.17 -17.94 -5.26
N GLN A 239 3.03 -18.32 -6.53
CA GLN A 239 3.37 -17.45 -7.66
C GLN A 239 2.47 -16.20 -7.70
N MET A 240 1.16 -16.34 -7.42
CA MET A 240 0.22 -15.22 -7.40
C MET A 240 0.53 -14.22 -6.27
N ILE A 241 0.95 -14.71 -5.10
CA ILE A 241 1.38 -13.86 -3.98
C ILE A 241 2.67 -13.10 -4.33
N ASP A 242 3.65 -13.79 -4.93
CA ASP A 242 4.89 -13.15 -5.38
C ASP A 242 4.61 -12.07 -6.44
N GLU A 243 3.74 -12.35 -7.42
CA GLU A 243 3.31 -11.38 -8.44
C GLU A 243 2.61 -10.17 -7.83
N PHE A 244 1.76 -10.38 -6.81
CA PHE A 244 1.09 -9.30 -6.09
C PHE A 244 2.06 -8.41 -5.30
N LEU A 245 3.02 -9.01 -4.60
CA LEU A 245 4.05 -8.28 -3.86
C LEU A 245 4.96 -7.48 -4.79
N MET A 246 5.32 -8.07 -5.94
CA MET A 246 6.07 -7.40 -6.99
C MET A 246 5.30 -6.20 -7.54
N TRP A 247 3.99 -6.35 -7.78
CA TRP A 247 3.15 -5.23 -8.19
C TRP A 247 3.05 -4.13 -7.13
N LYS A 248 2.94 -4.48 -5.84
CA LYS A 248 2.93 -3.50 -4.74
C LYS A 248 4.24 -2.70 -4.70
N GLN A 249 5.38 -3.37 -4.81
CA GLN A 249 6.69 -2.72 -4.82
C GLN A 249 6.85 -1.79 -6.02
N TRP A 250 6.47 -2.25 -7.21
CA TRP A 250 6.44 -1.44 -8.43
C TRP A 250 5.56 -0.20 -8.27
N ARG A 251 4.33 -0.37 -7.76
CA ARG A 251 3.37 0.71 -7.55
C ARG A 251 3.92 1.74 -6.54
N ALA A 252 4.52 1.27 -5.44
CA ALA A 252 5.14 2.15 -4.44
C ALA A 252 6.30 2.96 -5.04
N LYS A 253 7.15 2.34 -5.86
CA LYS A 253 8.24 3.04 -6.57
C LYS A 253 7.70 4.13 -7.52
N CYS A 254 6.64 3.83 -8.26
CA CYS A 254 5.99 4.82 -9.13
C CYS A 254 5.40 5.99 -8.34
N LEU A 255 4.67 5.70 -7.25
CA LEU A 255 4.09 6.72 -6.37
C LEU A 255 5.16 7.56 -5.67
N SER A 256 6.28 6.94 -5.28
CA SER A 256 7.42 7.66 -4.69
C SER A 256 7.94 8.74 -5.64
N TYR A 257 8.09 8.44 -6.94
CA TYR A 257 8.47 9.45 -7.93
C TYR A 257 7.39 10.54 -8.09
N LEU A 258 6.12 10.14 -8.26
CA LEU A 258 5.03 11.09 -8.50
C LEU A 258 4.80 12.02 -7.29
N LEU A 259 4.90 11.52 -6.07
CA LEU A 259 4.63 12.28 -4.86
C LEU A 259 5.88 12.95 -4.28
N ASP A 260 7.04 12.77 -4.92
CA ASP A 260 8.28 13.37 -4.44
C ASP A 260 8.23 14.90 -4.52
N GLN A 261 8.81 15.54 -3.51
CA GLN A 261 8.83 17.00 -3.39
C GLN A 261 9.58 17.66 -4.56
N ARG A 262 10.64 17.03 -5.10
CA ARG A 262 11.35 17.52 -6.30
C ARG A 262 10.41 17.47 -7.49
N THR A 263 9.74 16.34 -7.74
CA THR A 263 8.83 16.17 -8.88
C THR A 263 7.72 17.20 -8.87
N ILE A 264 7.09 17.43 -7.72
CA ILE A 264 6.03 18.45 -7.56
C ILE A 264 6.56 19.87 -7.84
N ARG A 265 7.79 20.18 -7.41
CA ARG A 265 8.43 21.48 -7.72
C ARG A 265 8.74 21.63 -9.21
N VAL A 266 9.26 20.58 -9.85
CA VAL A 266 9.55 20.58 -11.30
C VAL A 266 8.24 20.73 -12.09
N LEU A 267 7.18 20.02 -11.71
CA LEU A 267 5.85 20.15 -12.30
C LEU A 267 5.31 21.57 -12.17
N SER A 268 5.44 22.17 -10.98
CA SER A 268 5.02 23.56 -10.74
C SER A 268 5.84 24.55 -11.57
N GLY A 269 7.14 24.30 -11.74
CA GLY A 269 8.00 25.07 -12.64
C GLY A 269 7.61 24.92 -14.11
N ALA A 270 7.33 23.69 -14.56
CA ALA A 270 6.86 23.38 -15.91
C ALA A 270 5.57 24.14 -16.22
N SER A 271 4.62 24.15 -15.27
CA SER A 271 3.37 24.93 -15.37
C SER A 271 3.61 26.41 -15.65
N LEU A 272 4.67 27.00 -15.08
CA LEU A 272 5.00 28.41 -15.28
C LEU A 272 5.75 28.63 -16.60
N ILE A 273 6.70 27.76 -16.93
CA ILE A 273 7.53 27.87 -18.13
C ILE A 273 6.69 27.73 -19.40
N PHE A 274 5.81 26.73 -19.45
CA PHE A 274 5.03 26.43 -20.65
C PHE A 274 3.81 27.35 -20.86
N LYS A 275 3.52 28.25 -19.91
CA LYS A 275 2.61 29.38 -20.14
C LYS A 275 3.21 30.45 -21.05
N ALA A 276 4.53 30.48 -21.20
CA ALA A 276 5.19 31.39 -22.13
C ALA A 276 5.00 30.90 -23.58
N PRO A 277 5.02 31.82 -24.58
CA PRO A 277 5.00 31.44 -26.00
C PRO A 277 6.09 30.42 -26.35
N LYS A 278 5.76 29.51 -27.28
CA LYS A 278 6.63 28.41 -27.74
C LYS A 278 8.06 28.84 -28.02
N GLU A 279 8.21 29.94 -28.73
CA GLU A 279 9.49 30.48 -29.17
C GLU A 279 10.37 30.93 -27.99
N GLN A 280 9.78 31.27 -26.85
CA GLN A 280 10.53 31.76 -25.68
C GLN A 280 11.16 30.61 -24.90
N TRP A 281 10.38 29.59 -24.53
CA TRP A 281 10.95 28.46 -23.79
C TRP A 281 11.85 27.58 -24.68
N MET A 282 11.58 27.47 -25.99
CA MET A 282 12.49 26.75 -26.90
C MET A 282 13.89 27.39 -26.95
N LYS A 283 13.97 28.73 -26.92
CA LYS A 283 15.26 29.44 -26.89
C LYS A 283 16.05 29.19 -25.61
N VAL A 284 15.36 28.96 -24.49
CA VAL A 284 15.99 28.62 -23.20
C VAL A 284 16.50 27.18 -23.20
N PHE A 285 15.76 26.26 -23.82
CA PHE A 285 16.12 24.84 -23.82
C PHE A 285 17.21 24.46 -24.83
N GLU A 286 17.33 25.16 -25.97
CA GLU A 286 18.37 24.86 -26.98
C GLU A 286 19.80 24.84 -26.40
N PRO A 287 20.27 25.86 -25.65
CA PRO A 287 21.59 25.84 -25.03
C PRO A 287 21.80 24.71 -24.01
N LEU A 288 20.72 24.20 -23.39
CA LEU A 288 20.81 23.16 -22.37
C LEU A 288 21.00 21.75 -22.97
N LYS A 289 20.78 21.58 -24.28
CA LYS A 289 20.96 20.30 -24.97
C LYS A 289 22.42 19.90 -25.15
N SER A 290 23.34 20.88 -25.19
CA SER A 290 24.76 20.69 -25.52
C SER A 290 25.68 20.57 -24.30
N ILE A 291 25.15 20.67 -23.07
CA ILE A 291 25.95 20.58 -21.86
C ILE A 291 26.27 19.10 -21.58
N GLU A 292 27.46 18.66 -22.01
CA GLU A 292 28.00 17.30 -21.85
C GLU A 292 28.68 17.07 -20.49
N GLU A 293 28.35 17.83 -19.44
CA GLU A 293 28.98 17.61 -18.13
C GLU A 293 28.45 16.38 -17.41
N THR A 294 29.42 15.63 -16.89
CA THR A 294 29.36 14.27 -16.37
C THR A 294 28.46 14.15 -15.13
N CYS A 295 27.23 13.67 -15.32
CA CYS A 295 26.48 12.72 -14.48
C CYS A 295 24.98 12.77 -14.82
N HIS A 296 24.46 13.92 -15.24
CA HIS A 296 23.06 14.12 -15.66
C HIS A 296 23.05 15.10 -16.84
N SER A 297 22.83 14.62 -18.07
CA SER A 297 22.85 15.52 -19.23
C SER A 297 21.66 16.49 -19.16
N GLY A 298 21.87 17.78 -19.41
CA GLY A 298 20.79 18.79 -19.45
C GLY A 298 19.64 18.42 -20.40
N LEU A 299 19.92 17.57 -21.39
CA LEU A 299 18.93 16.95 -22.26
C LEU A 299 17.89 16.08 -21.50
N VAL A 300 18.31 15.29 -20.51
CA VAL A 300 17.40 14.42 -19.74
C VAL A 300 16.47 15.27 -18.88
N GLU A 301 17.02 16.27 -18.18
CA GLU A 301 16.23 17.20 -17.37
C GLU A 301 15.26 18.00 -18.22
N THR A 302 15.67 18.43 -19.42
CA THR A 302 14.79 19.10 -20.38
C THR A 302 13.65 18.18 -20.81
N MET A 303 13.94 16.89 -21.08
CA MET A 303 12.88 15.93 -21.45
C MET A 303 11.96 15.61 -20.28
N GLU A 304 12.49 15.45 -19.06
CA GLU A 304 11.69 15.27 -17.84
C GLU A 304 10.74 16.46 -17.65
N LEU A 305 11.26 17.68 -17.79
CA LEU A 305 10.48 18.91 -17.69
C LEU A 305 9.38 18.99 -18.76
N CYS A 306 9.68 18.63 -20.02
CA CYS A 306 8.69 18.58 -21.10
C CYS A 306 7.57 17.56 -20.79
N LEU A 307 7.91 16.35 -20.34
CA LEU A 307 6.91 15.34 -20.03
C LEU A 307 6.05 15.70 -18.81
N LEU A 308 6.63 16.35 -17.79
CA LEU A 308 5.87 16.89 -16.66
C LEU A 308 4.96 18.05 -17.09
N GLY A 309 5.46 18.91 -17.98
CA GLY A 309 4.68 19.99 -18.58
C GLY A 309 3.43 19.49 -19.30
N SER A 310 3.56 18.44 -20.10
CA SER A 310 2.45 17.87 -20.87
C SER A 310 1.39 17.13 -20.03
N ILE A 311 1.66 16.90 -18.75
CA ILE A 311 0.70 16.26 -17.82
C ILE A 311 0.23 17.17 -16.70
N THR A 312 0.69 18.42 -16.65
CA THR A 312 0.42 19.34 -15.53
C THR A 312 -1.08 19.49 -15.24
N ARG A 313 -1.92 19.63 -16.28
CA ARG A 313 -3.38 19.80 -16.10
C ARG A 313 -4.09 18.53 -15.64
N ARG A 314 -3.54 17.36 -15.97
CA ARG A 314 -4.09 16.04 -15.67
C ARG A 314 -3.40 15.34 -14.49
N TRP A 315 -2.47 16.01 -13.82
CA TRP A 315 -1.61 15.42 -12.79
C TRP A 315 -2.40 14.76 -11.65
N ASN A 316 -3.38 15.48 -11.08
CA ASN A 316 -4.20 14.95 -9.99
C ASN A 316 -5.04 13.75 -10.45
N THR A 317 -5.71 13.86 -11.59
CA THR A 317 -6.52 12.77 -12.16
C THR A 317 -5.67 11.55 -12.51
N LEU A 318 -4.42 11.75 -12.98
CA LEU A 318 -3.47 10.67 -13.23
C LEU A 318 -3.07 9.96 -11.94
N ILE A 319 -2.77 10.71 -10.87
CA ILE A 319 -2.45 10.12 -9.56
C ILE A 319 -3.65 9.37 -9.00
N GLU A 320 -4.85 9.94 -9.02
CA GLU A 320 -6.09 9.31 -8.55
C GLU A 320 -6.39 8.01 -9.32
N GLY A 321 -6.26 8.05 -10.65
CA GLY A 321 -6.42 6.88 -11.51
C GLY A 321 -5.35 5.81 -11.25
N PHE A 322 -4.12 6.22 -10.97
CA PHE A 322 -3.03 5.31 -10.64
C PHE A 322 -3.16 4.71 -9.22
N ILE A 323 -3.68 5.47 -8.25
CA ILE A 323 -3.98 4.97 -6.90
C ILE A 323 -5.16 3.98 -6.93
N SER A 324 -6.16 4.26 -7.75
CA SER A 324 -7.32 3.38 -7.94
C SER A 324 -6.99 2.10 -8.73
N HIS A 325 -5.76 2.00 -9.26
CA HIS A 325 -5.31 0.85 -10.04
C HIS A 325 -5.31 -0.43 -9.21
N THR A 326 -6.01 -1.45 -9.71
CA THR A 326 -6.10 -2.79 -9.10
C THR A 326 -5.06 -3.74 -9.65
N PHE A 327 -4.60 -4.68 -8.82
CA PHE A 327 -3.69 -5.73 -9.27
C PHE A 327 -4.28 -6.54 -10.42
N CYS A 328 -3.45 -6.88 -11.40
CA CYS A 328 -3.84 -7.69 -12.54
C CYS A 328 -2.75 -8.70 -12.89
N SER A 329 -3.07 -9.98 -12.68
CA SER A 329 -2.19 -11.15 -12.88
C SER A 329 -1.98 -11.52 -14.36
N ILE A 330 -2.14 -10.56 -15.27
CA ILE A 330 -1.87 -10.78 -16.69
C ILE A 330 -0.34 -10.86 -16.88
N PRO A 331 0.18 -11.92 -17.55
CA PRO A 331 1.60 -12.06 -17.86
C PRO A 331 2.17 -10.86 -18.62
N ILE A 332 3.46 -10.59 -18.45
CA ILE A 332 4.13 -9.44 -19.08
C ILE A 332 4.16 -9.59 -20.60
N SER A 333 4.38 -10.81 -21.08
CA SER A 333 4.28 -11.17 -22.50
C SER A 333 2.92 -10.78 -23.09
N LYS A 334 1.83 -11.06 -22.37
CA LYS A 334 0.47 -10.68 -22.79
C LYS A 334 0.25 -9.16 -22.72
N LYS A 335 0.72 -8.48 -21.68
CA LYS A 335 0.65 -7.00 -21.59
C LYS A 335 1.38 -6.34 -22.75
N HIS A 336 2.54 -6.86 -23.13
CA HIS A 336 3.33 -6.37 -24.26
C HIS A 336 2.61 -6.59 -25.59
N ALA A 337 2.02 -7.77 -25.81
CA ALA A 337 1.21 -8.04 -27.00
C ALA A 337 -0.02 -7.11 -27.11
N ASP A 338 -0.72 -6.88 -26.00
CA ASP A 338 -1.87 -5.97 -25.94
C ASP A 338 -1.46 -4.51 -26.29
N LEU A 339 -0.27 -4.06 -25.87
CA LEU A 339 0.27 -2.74 -26.22
C LEU A 339 0.56 -2.61 -27.72
N HIS A 340 1.06 -3.68 -28.36
CA HIS A 340 1.22 -3.74 -29.81
C HIS A 340 -0.13 -3.74 -30.52
N GLN A 341 -1.15 -4.41 -29.98
CA GLN A 341 -2.50 -4.33 -30.53
C GLN A 341 -3.10 -2.91 -30.44
N CYS A 342 -2.74 -2.14 -29.41
CA CYS A 342 -3.13 -0.74 -29.27
C CYS A 342 -2.60 0.15 -30.41
N LEU A 343 -1.44 -0.17 -30.99
CA LEU A 343 -0.89 0.49 -32.18
C LEU A 343 -1.68 0.18 -33.45
N HIS A 344 -2.17 -1.06 -33.58
CA HIS A 344 -2.80 -1.55 -34.80
C HIS A 344 -4.32 -1.34 -34.85
N ARG A 345 -4.97 -1.09 -33.71
CA ARG A 345 -6.42 -0.86 -33.69
C ARG A 345 -6.70 0.52 -34.30
N THR A 346 -7.22 0.52 -35.52
CA THR A 346 -7.85 1.68 -36.16
C THR A 346 -9.09 2.06 -35.34
N PHE A 347 -8.92 2.80 -34.25
CA PHE A 347 -10.03 3.53 -33.66
C PHE A 347 -10.33 4.67 -34.63
N GLN A 348 -11.22 4.36 -35.56
CA GLN A 348 -11.90 5.35 -36.37
C GLN A 348 -12.65 6.27 -35.38
N ASP A 349 -12.41 7.57 -35.50
CA ASP A 349 -12.89 8.70 -34.68
C ASP A 349 -12.07 9.14 -33.44
N LYS A 350 -11.39 10.28 -33.62
CA LYS A 350 -11.41 11.47 -32.73
C LYS A 350 -10.79 11.44 -31.33
N PHE A 351 -10.11 10.38 -30.86
CA PHE A 351 -9.53 10.45 -29.51
C PHE A 351 -8.31 11.40 -29.36
N GLN A 352 -7.57 11.71 -30.43
CA GLN A 352 -6.27 12.40 -30.31
C GLN A 352 -6.32 13.94 -30.33
N ASP A 353 -7.36 14.57 -30.86
CA ASP A 353 -7.36 16.04 -31.05
C ASP A 353 -8.21 16.82 -30.03
N GLU A 354 -9.20 16.19 -29.37
CA GLU A 354 -10.17 16.90 -28.50
C GLU A 354 -9.70 17.12 -27.06
N TYR A 355 -8.73 16.36 -26.54
CA TYR A 355 -8.32 16.44 -25.12
C TYR A 355 -7.00 17.17 -24.88
N LEU A 356 -6.10 17.21 -25.86
CA LEU A 356 -4.83 17.93 -25.74
C LEU A 356 -5.02 19.37 -26.21
N ASN A 357 -4.72 20.33 -25.33
CA ASN A 357 -4.70 21.74 -25.73
C ASN A 357 -3.46 22.06 -26.59
N LEU A 358 -3.46 23.23 -27.22
CA LEU A 358 -2.38 23.67 -28.11
C LEU A 358 -1.01 23.68 -27.41
N GLU A 359 -0.95 24.06 -26.13
CA GLU A 359 0.29 24.10 -25.33
C GLU A 359 0.87 22.68 -25.14
N GLU A 360 0.03 21.72 -24.77
CA GLU A 360 0.44 20.32 -24.59
C GLU A 360 0.94 19.69 -25.89
N LYS A 361 0.29 20.01 -27.02
CA LYS A 361 0.73 19.58 -28.35
C LYS A 361 2.11 20.13 -28.69
N ASP A 362 2.34 21.43 -28.45
CA ASP A 362 3.64 22.07 -28.69
C ASP A 362 4.77 21.48 -27.87
N ILE A 363 4.53 21.15 -26.60
CA ILE A 363 5.51 20.52 -25.71
C ILE A 363 5.85 19.10 -26.21
N LEU A 364 4.82 18.31 -26.54
CA LEU A 364 5.01 16.94 -27.02
C LEU A 364 5.69 16.91 -28.39
N ASP A 365 5.39 17.84 -29.29
CA ASP A 365 6.07 17.96 -30.58
C ASP A 365 7.55 18.29 -30.41
N TYR A 366 7.89 19.15 -29.46
CA TYR A 366 9.29 19.44 -29.14
C TYR A 366 10.03 18.23 -28.56
N ALA A 367 9.40 17.53 -27.61
CA ALA A 367 9.93 16.30 -27.03
C ALA A 367 10.12 15.24 -28.12
N ARG A 368 9.16 15.08 -29.03
CA ARG A 368 9.22 14.17 -30.18
C ARG A 368 10.45 14.40 -31.04
N GLN A 369 10.64 15.62 -31.56
CA GLN A 369 11.78 15.93 -32.43
C GLN A 369 13.13 15.65 -31.76
N THR A 370 13.19 15.85 -30.44
CA THR A 370 14.40 15.61 -29.65
C THR A 370 14.65 14.12 -29.45
N LEU A 371 13.60 13.36 -29.09
CA LEU A 371 13.66 11.93 -28.82
C LEU A 371 13.78 11.09 -30.10
N GLU A 372 13.29 11.57 -31.25
CA GLU A 372 13.55 10.97 -32.57
C GLU A 372 15.07 10.92 -32.88
N ARG A 373 15.81 11.97 -32.50
CA ARG A 373 17.26 12.06 -32.74
C ARG A 373 18.08 11.26 -31.73
N LYS A 374 17.64 11.21 -30.46
CA LYS A 374 18.33 10.47 -29.39
C LYS A 374 17.35 9.63 -28.55
N PRO A 375 16.83 8.52 -29.11
CA PRO A 375 15.82 7.70 -28.43
C PRO A 375 16.29 7.09 -27.10
N SER A 376 17.61 6.94 -26.91
CA SER A 376 18.20 6.37 -25.68
C SER A 376 17.89 7.19 -24.42
N VAL A 377 17.53 8.48 -24.55
CA VAL A 377 17.14 9.33 -23.42
C VAL A 377 15.89 8.80 -22.72
N LEU A 378 14.98 8.11 -23.43
CA LEU A 378 13.77 7.51 -22.83
C LEU A 378 14.10 6.52 -21.71
N TRP A 379 15.27 5.87 -21.77
CA TRP A 379 15.75 4.94 -20.75
C TRP A 379 16.27 5.62 -19.48
N LEU A 380 16.60 6.91 -19.56
CA LEU A 380 17.05 7.70 -18.41
C LEU A 380 15.88 8.39 -17.70
N LEU A 381 14.71 8.42 -18.34
CA LEU A 381 13.50 9.01 -17.80
C LEU A 381 12.71 8.00 -16.95
N PRO A 382 12.02 8.46 -15.89
CA PRO A 382 11.17 7.61 -15.05
C PRO A 382 10.10 6.88 -15.86
N PRO A 383 9.97 5.54 -15.74
CA PRO A 383 8.99 4.75 -16.49
C PRO A 383 7.53 5.20 -16.32
N VAL A 384 7.16 5.62 -15.10
CA VAL A 384 5.82 6.12 -14.79
C VAL A 384 5.54 7.44 -15.50
N LEU A 385 6.54 8.33 -15.59
CA LEU A 385 6.42 9.62 -16.27
C LEU A 385 6.27 9.43 -17.78
N THR A 386 7.13 8.60 -18.39
CA THR A 386 7.08 8.35 -19.83
C THR A 386 5.76 7.73 -20.25
N ALA A 387 5.24 6.77 -19.48
CA ALA A 387 3.94 6.16 -19.75
C ALA A 387 2.76 7.13 -19.54
N ALA A 388 2.77 7.94 -18.47
CA ALA A 388 1.69 8.90 -18.22
C ALA A 388 1.65 10.03 -19.27
N ALA A 389 2.83 10.50 -19.70
CA ALA A 389 2.96 11.67 -20.56
C ALA A 389 2.76 11.36 -22.04
N ILE A 390 3.27 10.23 -22.53
CA ILE A 390 3.24 9.89 -23.96
C ILE A 390 1.83 9.43 -24.36
N PRO A 391 1.12 10.13 -25.26
CA PRO A 391 -0.22 9.71 -25.67
C PRO A 391 -0.18 8.38 -26.45
N PRO A 392 -1.19 7.50 -26.28
CA PRO A 392 -1.27 6.28 -27.06
C PRO A 392 -1.37 6.61 -28.55
N GLN A 393 -0.79 5.75 -29.40
CA GLN A 393 -0.79 5.89 -30.85
C GLN A 393 -0.08 7.15 -31.40
N SER A 394 0.60 7.93 -30.55
CA SER A 394 1.48 8.99 -31.03
C SER A 394 2.76 8.41 -31.64
N SER A 395 3.44 9.17 -32.49
CA SER A 395 4.78 8.76 -32.97
C SER A 395 5.80 8.64 -31.82
N LEU A 396 5.66 9.45 -30.76
CA LEU A 396 6.43 9.27 -29.51
C LEU A 396 6.20 7.90 -28.86
N PHE A 397 4.96 7.42 -28.86
CA PHE A 397 4.61 6.09 -28.36
C PHE A 397 5.25 5.00 -29.21
N GLN A 398 5.24 5.15 -30.54
CA GLN A 398 5.93 4.22 -31.46
C GLN A 398 7.43 4.18 -31.21
N ILE A 399 8.07 5.36 -31.04
CA ILE A 399 9.50 5.45 -30.72
C ILE A 399 9.80 4.74 -29.40
N TYR A 400 8.95 4.94 -28.39
CA TYR A 400 9.16 4.36 -27.08
C TYR A 400 8.97 2.84 -27.08
N LEU A 401 7.93 2.33 -27.74
CA LEU A 401 7.71 0.89 -27.86
C LEU A 401 8.83 0.22 -28.67
N ALA A 402 9.29 0.85 -29.76
CA ALA A 402 10.43 0.35 -30.53
C ALA A 402 11.74 0.31 -29.71
N GLN A 403 11.93 1.22 -28.75
CA GLN A 403 13.05 1.13 -27.81
C GLN A 403 12.92 -0.07 -26.89
N ILE A 404 11.72 -0.36 -26.39
CA ILE A 404 11.44 -1.54 -25.57
C ILE A 404 11.69 -2.82 -26.38
N ASP A 405 11.20 -2.90 -27.61
CA ASP A 405 11.37 -4.07 -28.49
C ASP A 405 12.85 -4.33 -28.79
N LYS A 406 13.64 -3.27 -29.02
CA LYS A 406 15.10 -3.38 -29.19
C LYS A 406 15.76 -4.05 -28.00
N GLN A 407 15.37 -3.70 -26.78
CA GLN A 407 15.95 -4.32 -25.57
C GLN A 407 15.52 -5.78 -25.40
N ILE A 408 14.34 -6.17 -25.88
CA ILE A 408 13.82 -7.54 -25.79
C ILE A 408 14.43 -8.46 -26.87
N HIS A 409 14.56 -7.95 -28.11
CA HIS A 409 14.85 -8.79 -29.28
C HIS A 409 16.22 -8.53 -29.92
N GLU A 410 16.72 -7.29 -29.91
CA GLU A 410 17.78 -6.85 -30.85
C GLU A 410 19.09 -6.38 -30.20
N ALA A 411 19.08 -6.03 -28.91
CA ALA A 411 20.24 -5.44 -28.24
C ALA A 411 21.40 -6.44 -28.10
N ALA A 412 22.63 -6.00 -28.41
CA ALA A 412 23.85 -6.77 -28.15
C ALA A 412 24.05 -6.94 -26.62
N PRO A 413 24.68 -8.04 -26.14
CA PRO A 413 24.81 -8.31 -24.70
C PRO A 413 25.43 -7.18 -23.86
N ALA A 414 26.30 -6.37 -24.46
CA ALA A 414 26.96 -5.23 -23.80
C ALA A 414 26.08 -3.98 -23.65
N ASP A 415 25.05 -3.81 -24.49
CA ASP A 415 24.15 -2.63 -24.49
C ASP A 415 22.80 -2.93 -23.83
N ARG A 416 22.62 -4.16 -23.34
CA ARG A 416 21.40 -4.63 -22.68
C ARG A 416 21.27 -4.04 -21.29
N LYS A 417 20.10 -3.47 -21.00
CA LYS A 417 19.70 -3.05 -19.65
C LYS A 417 19.16 -4.20 -18.79
N CYS A 418 18.80 -5.32 -19.40
CA CYS A 418 18.41 -6.58 -18.74
C CYS A 418 18.92 -7.80 -19.51
N SER A 419 19.17 -8.93 -18.82
CA SER A 419 19.40 -10.25 -19.42
C SER A 419 18.15 -10.90 -20.04
N CYS A 420 16.99 -10.24 -19.94
CA CYS A 420 15.70 -10.70 -20.43
C CYS A 420 15.75 -11.03 -21.94
N ARG A 421 15.36 -12.25 -22.33
CA ARG A 421 15.20 -12.68 -23.74
C ARG A 421 13.74 -13.06 -23.97
N GLY A 422 13.22 -12.84 -25.18
CA GLY A 422 11.80 -13.04 -25.57
C GLY A 422 11.00 -14.07 -24.74
N ASP A 423 11.41 -15.35 -24.74
CA ASP A 423 10.69 -16.45 -24.07
C ASP A 423 10.84 -16.50 -22.54
N GLU A 424 11.69 -15.64 -21.96
CA GLU A 424 12.00 -15.56 -20.53
C GLU A 424 11.61 -14.22 -19.89
N ILE A 425 10.89 -13.34 -20.60
CA ILE A 425 10.47 -12.04 -20.04
C ILE A 425 9.58 -12.21 -18.80
N ASP A 426 8.77 -13.27 -18.78
CA ASP A 426 7.92 -13.64 -17.64
C ASP A 426 8.72 -14.23 -16.47
N ARG A 427 10.00 -14.61 -16.66
CA ARG A 427 10.91 -15.05 -15.58
C ARG A 427 11.61 -13.90 -14.87
N HIS A 428 11.60 -12.70 -15.45
CA HIS A 428 12.22 -11.49 -14.90
C HIS A 428 11.15 -10.50 -14.42
N GLY A 429 10.48 -10.84 -13.31
CA GLY A 429 9.41 -10.02 -12.72
C GLY A 429 9.84 -8.65 -12.19
N ASN A 430 11.15 -8.45 -11.95
CA ASN A 430 11.71 -7.21 -11.38
C ASN A 430 12.84 -6.63 -12.25
N CYS A 431 12.54 -6.22 -13.48
CA CYS A 431 13.50 -5.52 -14.32
C CYS A 431 12.91 -4.25 -14.92
N GLU A 432 13.76 -3.34 -15.36
CA GLU A 432 13.34 -2.04 -15.90
C GLU A 432 12.45 -2.18 -17.15
N ILE A 433 12.65 -3.21 -17.97
CA ILE A 433 11.81 -3.49 -19.15
C ILE A 433 10.38 -3.86 -18.70
N THR A 434 10.26 -4.77 -17.73
CA THR A 434 8.98 -5.20 -17.15
C THR A 434 8.24 -4.02 -16.52
N GLU A 435 8.95 -3.17 -15.79
CA GLU A 435 8.39 -1.96 -15.18
C GLU A 435 7.83 -0.99 -16.24
N ARG A 436 8.54 -0.78 -17.35
CA ARG A 436 8.08 0.08 -18.45
C ARG A 436 6.83 -0.48 -19.15
N ILE A 437 6.80 -1.78 -19.40
CA ILE A 437 5.61 -2.45 -19.96
C ILE A 437 4.43 -2.34 -19.00
N GLN A 438 4.64 -2.55 -17.70
CA GLN A 438 3.59 -2.42 -16.69
C GLN A 438 3.03 -0.98 -16.62
N CYS A 439 3.90 0.03 -16.63
CA CYS A 439 3.48 1.44 -16.66
C CYS A 439 2.64 1.75 -17.91
N LEU A 440 3.11 1.36 -19.10
CA LEU A 440 2.37 1.58 -20.34
C LEU A 440 1.00 0.89 -20.32
N TYR A 441 0.94 -0.36 -19.84
CA TYR A 441 -0.31 -1.10 -19.74
C TYR A 441 -1.32 -0.44 -18.80
N ALA A 442 -0.83 0.04 -17.64
CA ALA A 442 -1.65 0.71 -16.65
C ALA A 442 -2.32 1.98 -17.19
N PHE A 443 -1.56 2.83 -17.89
CA PHE A 443 -2.06 4.10 -18.42
C PHE A 443 -2.82 3.98 -19.74
N HIS A 444 -2.50 3.01 -20.60
CA HIS A 444 -3.07 2.97 -21.96
C HIS A 444 -4.10 1.88 -22.20
N ILE A 445 -4.10 0.79 -21.43
CA ILE A 445 -5.05 -0.32 -21.64
C ILE A 445 -6.08 -0.36 -20.50
N GLN A 446 -5.62 -0.34 -19.24
CA GLN A 446 -6.53 -0.53 -18.10
C GLN A 446 -7.36 0.70 -17.73
N GLN A 447 -6.86 1.92 -17.98
CA GLN A 447 -7.67 3.14 -17.83
C GLN A 447 -8.80 3.24 -18.88
N LEU A 448 -8.61 2.66 -20.09
CA LEU A 448 -9.66 2.63 -21.12
C LEU A 448 -10.80 1.68 -20.77
N SER A 449 -10.52 0.56 -20.11
CA SER A 449 -11.56 -0.38 -19.66
C SER A 449 -12.46 0.20 -18.56
N TYR A 450 -11.97 1.15 -17.75
CA TYR A 450 -12.78 1.77 -16.70
C TYR A 450 -13.72 2.86 -17.25
N ASN A 451 -13.26 3.64 -18.24
CA ASN A 451 -14.10 4.66 -18.88
C ASN A 451 -15.12 4.07 -19.87
N GLY A 452 -14.85 2.89 -20.45
CA GLY A 452 -15.80 2.18 -21.33
C GLY A 452 -17.02 1.63 -20.60
N SER A 453 -16.95 1.38 -19.29
CA SER A 453 -18.08 0.90 -18.48
C SER A 453 -18.99 2.02 -17.94
N ILE A 454 -18.62 3.29 -18.12
CA ILE A 454 -19.43 4.45 -17.71
C ILE A 454 -20.29 4.98 -18.89
N MET A 455 -20.08 4.45 -20.10
CA MET A 455 -20.87 4.80 -21.32
C MET A 455 -21.63 3.60 -21.91
N ALA A 456 -22.02 2.62 -21.09
CA ALA A 456 -22.94 1.54 -21.48
C ALA A 456 -24.25 1.62 -20.69
#